data_AF-A0A1I7NAT0-F1
#
_entry.id   AF-A0A1I7NAT0-F1
#
_cell.length_a   1.000
_cell.length_b   1.000
_cell.length_c   1.000
_cell.angle_alpha   90.00
_cell.angle_beta   90.00
_cell.angle_gamma   90.00
#
_symmetry.space_group_name_H-M   'P 1'
#
loop_
_entity.id
_entity.type
_entity.pdbx_description
1 polymer ?
#
loop_
_entity_poly.entity_id
_entity_poly.type
_entity_poly.pdbx_seq_one_letter_code
_entity_poly.pdbx_strand_id
1 'polypeptide(L)'
;MTTLLSTLGNGPIDKVGRAFIQLSTSERIIDCLQTALRLHGTGHFGKIHAILGTSHVGKSTAIDFWMKQTAKAYGGVTENLSRDESRIEAAANVSYVTLHDRGQRIHPVVRIQIVGNPTFKALGDDTLRGLVRGRAPVWKNGGDLASLLATHLTAFQTKVVIYEDIQELAKVKGARKNEAVVLLRNLCKVVRVEVVVVGTEGTLEVLQSENETRKLVATNVTIRPFSRPDFKNEKPGEFVTFLTKLRTQLPNPKLSPIDEEKLADMLWRYSKGVIGDIKHLMLAATDTALQSGISGIDRTALRKHLELKKSLFGKANPFYLPGDE
;
A
#
# COMPACT_ATOMS: atom_id res chain seq x y z
N MET A 1 12.00 -15.82 20.35
CA MET A 1 13.06 -15.82 19.30
C MET A 1 12.75 -14.69 18.31
N THR A 2 12.60 -13.45 18.81
CA THR A 2 11.92 -12.34 18.10
C THR A 2 12.65 -11.01 18.31
N THR A 3 13.99 -11.05 18.36
CA THR A 3 14.78 -9.87 18.69
C THR A 3 16.08 -9.89 17.88
N LEU A 4 15.99 -9.58 16.59
CA LEU A 4 17.18 -9.33 15.73
C LEU A 4 16.84 -8.58 14.41
N LEU A 5 15.73 -7.86 14.35
CA LEU A 5 15.34 -7.05 13.18
C LEU A 5 15.38 -5.53 13.44
N SER A 6 15.76 -5.07 14.64
CA SER A 6 15.69 -3.65 15.02
C SER A 6 17.03 -2.89 14.96
N THR A 7 18.15 -3.55 14.64
CA THR A 7 19.48 -2.90 14.57
C THR A 7 20.02 -2.69 13.14
N LEU A 8 19.27 -3.05 12.11
CA LEU A 8 19.60 -2.69 10.73
C LEU A 8 19.00 -1.31 10.42
N GLY A 9 19.71 -0.28 10.86
CA GLY A 9 19.47 1.09 10.43
C GLY A 9 20.41 1.41 9.27
N ASN A 10 19.92 1.26 8.04
CA ASN A 10 20.58 1.65 6.77
C ASN A 10 21.53 0.63 6.13
N GLY A 11 21.35 -0.67 6.40
CA GLY A 11 22.09 -1.72 5.71
C GLY A 11 21.67 -1.85 4.22
N PRO A 12 22.49 -2.49 3.37
CA PRO A 12 22.14 -2.74 1.96
C PRO A 12 20.80 -3.49 1.79
N ILE A 13 20.47 -4.38 2.73
CA ILE A 13 19.21 -5.14 2.77
C ILE A 13 18.00 -4.21 2.96
N ASP A 14 18.10 -3.19 3.84
CA ASP A 14 17.02 -2.23 4.07
C ASP A 14 16.71 -1.41 2.83
N LYS A 15 17.75 -1.09 2.04
CA LYS A 15 17.61 -0.37 0.77
C LYS A 15 16.78 -1.18 -0.23
N VAL A 16 16.99 -2.50 -0.33
CA VAL A 16 16.18 -3.38 -1.19
C VAL A 16 14.73 -3.44 -0.75
N GLY A 17 14.50 -3.60 0.56
CA GLY A 17 13.13 -3.71 1.09
C GLY A 17 12.31 -2.45 0.85
N ARG A 18 12.95 -1.27 0.89
CA ARG A 18 12.31 0.03 0.73
C ARG A 18 12.35 0.59 -0.70
N ALA A 19 13.09 -0.04 -1.61
CA ALA A 19 13.20 0.44 -2.97
C ALA A 19 11.85 0.33 -3.71
N PHE A 20 11.38 1.47 -4.21
CA PHE A 20 10.26 1.53 -5.13
C PHE A 20 10.77 1.14 -6.53
N ILE A 21 10.15 0.12 -7.11
CA ILE A 21 10.42 -0.30 -8.48
C ILE A 21 9.24 0.19 -9.31
N GLN A 22 9.47 1.18 -10.17
CA GLN A 22 8.45 1.70 -11.05
C GLN A 22 8.11 0.67 -12.13
N LEU A 23 6.84 0.31 -12.20
CA LEU A 23 6.23 -0.64 -13.14
C LEU A 23 4.93 -0.04 -13.68
N SER A 24 4.45 -0.52 -14.82
CA SER A 24 3.17 -0.11 -15.40
C SER A 24 1.99 -0.30 -14.44
N THR A 25 2.00 -1.35 -13.61
CA THR A 25 1.04 -1.52 -12.52
C THR A 25 1.08 -0.39 -11.50
N SER A 26 2.28 0.07 -11.08
CA SER A 26 2.41 1.22 -10.17
C SER A 26 2.04 2.54 -10.84
N GLU A 27 2.28 2.69 -12.14
CA GLU A 27 1.89 3.87 -12.91
C GLU A 27 0.37 4.03 -12.95
N ARG A 28 -0.37 2.93 -13.17
CA ARG A 28 -1.85 2.96 -13.11
C ARG A 28 -2.40 3.43 -11.76
N ILE A 29 -1.70 3.11 -10.66
CA ILE A 29 -2.05 3.58 -9.31
C ILE A 29 -1.77 5.07 -9.19
N ILE A 30 -0.57 5.49 -9.61
CA ILE A 30 -0.14 6.90 -9.60
C ILE A 30 -1.09 7.76 -10.44
N ASP A 31 -1.48 7.30 -11.63
CA ASP A 31 -2.42 7.99 -12.52
C ASP A 31 -3.80 8.15 -11.88
N CYS A 32 -4.26 7.14 -11.14
CA CYS A 32 -5.52 7.22 -10.38
C CYS A 32 -5.43 8.30 -9.29
N LEU A 33 -4.35 8.32 -8.51
CA LEU A 33 -4.11 9.31 -7.46
C LEU A 33 -3.97 10.73 -8.02
N GLN A 34 -3.23 10.86 -9.13
CA GLN A 34 -3.03 12.14 -9.82
C GLN A 34 -4.33 12.65 -10.44
N THR A 35 -5.17 11.74 -10.96
CA THR A 35 -6.50 12.08 -11.47
C THR A 35 -7.40 12.61 -10.35
N ALA A 36 -7.42 11.94 -9.18
CA ALA A 36 -8.15 12.44 -8.02
C ALA A 36 -7.67 13.85 -7.65
N LEU A 37 -6.35 14.06 -7.49
CA LEU A 37 -5.81 15.37 -7.13
C LEU A 37 -6.16 16.47 -8.16
N ARG A 38 -6.20 16.14 -9.46
CA ARG A 38 -6.53 17.08 -10.55
C ARG A 38 -8.02 17.41 -10.62
N LEU A 39 -8.90 16.46 -10.32
CA LEU A 39 -10.36 16.66 -10.36
C LEU A 39 -10.89 17.44 -9.16
N HIS A 40 -10.11 17.54 -8.08
CA HIS A 40 -10.49 18.34 -6.93
C HIS A 40 -10.84 19.78 -7.33
N GLY A 41 -12.07 20.19 -7.01
CA GLY A 41 -12.59 21.53 -7.30
C GLY A 41 -13.10 21.74 -8.73
N THR A 42 -13.04 20.74 -9.62
CA THR A 42 -13.56 20.88 -11.00
C THR A 42 -15.07 20.61 -11.10
N GLY A 43 -15.69 20.04 -10.06
CA GLY A 43 -17.12 19.69 -10.03
C GLY A 43 -17.84 20.22 -8.79
N HIS A 44 -19.17 20.03 -8.75
CA HIS A 44 -20.00 20.44 -7.61
C HIS A 44 -19.76 19.62 -6.34
N PHE A 45 -19.24 18.40 -6.49
CA PHE A 45 -18.93 17.45 -5.44
C PHE A 45 -17.69 16.66 -5.83
N GLY A 46 -16.93 16.20 -4.83
CA GLY A 46 -15.81 15.29 -5.04
C GLY A 46 -16.27 13.92 -5.52
N LYS A 47 -15.32 13.09 -5.95
CA LYS A 47 -15.56 11.75 -6.47
C LYS A 47 -14.83 10.70 -5.64
N ILE A 48 -15.23 9.45 -5.86
CA ILE A 48 -14.57 8.27 -5.31
C ILE A 48 -13.73 7.61 -6.40
N HIS A 49 -12.47 7.35 -6.08
CA HIS A 49 -11.49 6.67 -6.90
C HIS A 49 -11.07 5.38 -6.24
N ALA A 50 -11.24 4.23 -6.90
CA ALA A 50 -10.95 2.94 -6.31
C ALA A 50 -9.63 2.35 -6.83
N ILE A 51 -8.75 1.93 -5.93
CA ILE A 51 -7.54 1.14 -6.23
C ILE A 51 -7.71 -0.23 -5.58
N LEU A 52 -7.96 -1.23 -6.39
CA LEU A 52 -8.36 -2.56 -5.97
C LEU A 52 -7.24 -3.56 -6.25
N GLY A 53 -7.12 -4.60 -5.44
CA GLY A 53 -6.23 -5.71 -5.71
C GLY A 53 -5.99 -6.57 -4.48
N THR A 54 -5.42 -7.76 -4.66
CA THR A 54 -5.04 -8.62 -3.53
C THR A 54 -3.96 -7.97 -2.66
N SER A 55 -3.74 -8.50 -1.46
CA SER A 55 -2.66 -8.04 -0.59
C SER A 55 -1.31 -8.20 -1.27
N HIS A 56 -0.36 -7.31 -0.93
CA HIS A 56 1.04 -7.40 -1.39
C HIS A 56 1.31 -7.23 -2.89
N VAL A 57 0.33 -6.75 -3.69
CA VAL A 57 0.55 -6.38 -5.11
C VAL A 57 1.17 -4.99 -5.31
N GLY A 58 1.66 -4.35 -4.24
CA GLY A 58 2.37 -3.07 -4.32
C GLY A 58 1.51 -1.80 -4.23
N LYS A 59 0.24 -1.90 -3.81
CA LYS A 59 -0.67 -0.75 -3.65
C LYS A 59 -0.12 0.32 -2.71
N SER A 60 0.18 -0.07 -1.47
CA SER A 60 0.72 0.79 -0.42
C SER A 60 2.03 1.44 -0.84
N THR A 61 2.94 0.65 -1.44
CA THR A 61 4.25 1.14 -1.90
C THR A 61 4.12 2.20 -2.99
N ALA A 62 3.17 2.06 -3.92
CA ALA A 62 2.91 3.07 -4.95
C ALA A 62 2.29 4.35 -4.37
N ILE A 63 1.39 4.23 -3.39
CA ILE A 63 0.82 5.38 -2.67
C ILE A 63 1.90 6.12 -1.90
N ASP A 64 2.76 5.41 -1.16
CA ASP A 64 3.89 5.99 -0.43
C ASP A 64 4.83 6.76 -1.35
N PHE A 65 5.14 6.17 -2.51
CA PHE A 65 5.96 6.82 -3.52
C PHE A 65 5.29 8.08 -4.07
N TRP A 66 4.01 7.99 -4.45
CA TRP A 66 3.25 9.14 -4.96
C TRP A 66 3.13 10.27 -3.92
N MET A 67 2.85 9.96 -2.66
CA MET A 67 2.77 10.97 -1.60
C MET A 67 4.10 11.72 -1.42
N LYS A 68 5.24 11.02 -1.51
CA LYS A 68 6.57 11.65 -1.45
C LYS A 68 6.82 12.56 -2.65
N GLN A 69 6.46 12.12 -3.86
CA GLN A 69 6.60 12.96 -5.07
C GLN A 69 5.69 14.18 -5.00
N THR A 70 4.44 14.00 -4.55
CA THR A 70 3.48 15.08 -4.36
C THR A 70 3.98 16.07 -3.31
N ALA A 71 4.48 15.61 -2.17
CA ALA A 71 5.08 16.48 -1.16
C ALA A 71 6.22 17.32 -1.75
N LYS A 72 7.15 16.67 -2.48
CA LYS A 72 8.25 17.38 -3.15
C LYS A 72 7.74 18.42 -4.15
N ALA A 73 6.76 18.08 -4.98
CA ALA A 73 6.18 19.00 -5.97
C ALA A 73 5.51 20.22 -5.32
N TYR A 74 4.95 20.04 -4.13
CA TYR A 74 4.36 21.10 -3.31
C TYR A 74 5.38 21.86 -2.43
N GLY A 75 6.68 21.51 -2.47
CA GLY A 75 7.68 22.09 -1.56
C GLY A 75 7.49 21.70 -0.09
N GLY A 76 6.79 20.60 0.16
CA GLY A 76 6.45 20.07 1.48
C GLY A 76 7.16 18.77 1.83
N VAL A 77 6.68 18.11 2.88
CA VAL A 77 7.21 16.82 3.38
C VAL A 77 6.07 15.82 3.60
N THR A 78 6.41 14.53 3.64
CA THR A 78 5.48 13.50 4.12
C THR A 78 5.67 13.32 5.62
N GLU A 79 4.61 13.50 6.40
CA GLU A 79 4.62 13.27 7.85
C GLU A 79 3.77 12.05 8.17
N ASN A 80 4.26 11.17 9.04
CA ASN A 80 3.49 10.05 9.57
C ASN A 80 3.20 10.33 11.03
N LEU A 81 1.93 10.32 11.42
CA LEU A 81 1.59 10.13 12.83
C LEU A 81 1.63 8.62 13.10
N SER A 82 2.75 8.18 13.65
CA SER A 82 2.81 6.87 14.29
C SER A 82 1.90 6.88 15.53
N ARG A 83 1.37 5.70 15.87
CA ARG A 83 0.75 5.43 17.18
C ARG A 83 1.46 6.22 18.26
N ASP A 84 0.72 7.04 19.00
CA ASP A 84 1.14 7.46 20.31
C ASP A 84 1.39 6.16 21.10
N GLU A 85 2.64 5.91 21.52
CA GLU A 85 3.05 4.65 22.19
C GLU A 85 2.20 4.37 23.44
N SER A 86 1.52 5.39 23.97
CA SER A 86 0.57 5.32 25.08
C SER A 86 -0.77 4.64 24.74
N ARG A 87 -1.11 4.37 23.47
CA ARG A 87 -2.34 3.62 23.10
C ARG A 87 -2.04 2.43 22.18
N ILE A 88 -2.30 1.24 22.73
CA ILE A 88 -2.29 -0.05 22.02
C ILE A 88 -3.43 -0.15 20.98
N GLU A 89 -4.44 0.75 21.02
CA GLU A 89 -5.74 0.61 20.33
C GLU A 89 -6.02 1.62 19.19
N ALA A 90 -5.03 2.21 18.53
CA ALA A 90 -5.30 3.05 17.35
C ALA A 90 -5.96 2.20 16.23
N ALA A 91 -7.06 2.70 15.69
CA ALA A 91 -7.86 2.12 14.62
C ALA A 91 -7.30 2.46 13.23
N ALA A 92 -6.44 3.47 13.11
CA ALA A 92 -5.75 3.81 11.87
C ALA A 92 -4.36 4.43 12.09
N ASN A 93 -3.48 4.25 11.10
CA ASN A 93 -2.27 5.08 10.95
C ASN A 93 -2.59 6.22 9.98
N VAL A 94 -2.13 7.44 10.28
CA VAL A 94 -2.43 8.60 9.45
C VAL A 94 -1.15 9.26 8.94
N SER A 95 -1.10 9.51 7.64
CA SER A 95 0.01 10.13 6.93
C SER A 95 -0.47 11.35 6.16
N TYR A 96 0.38 12.37 6.04
CA TYR A 96 0.06 13.63 5.39
C TYR A 96 1.12 13.98 4.37
N VAL A 97 0.69 14.67 3.32
CA VAL A 97 1.56 15.66 2.67
C VAL A 97 1.38 16.96 3.43
N THR A 98 2.45 17.56 3.92
CA THR A 98 2.41 18.80 4.72
C THR A 98 3.22 19.89 4.05
N LEU A 99 2.59 21.06 3.91
CA LEU A 99 3.23 22.30 3.50
C LEU A 99 3.11 23.32 4.62
N HIS A 100 4.06 24.26 4.66
CA HIS A 100 3.98 25.46 5.47
C HIS A 100 3.85 26.67 4.54
N ASP A 101 2.69 27.30 4.53
CA ASP A 101 2.45 28.53 3.77
C ASP A 101 2.07 29.65 4.74
N ARG A 102 2.90 30.71 4.79
CA ARG A 102 2.70 31.89 5.67
C ARG A 102 2.40 31.53 7.14
N GLY A 103 3.04 30.48 7.66
CA GLY A 103 2.83 30.00 9.04
C GLY A 103 1.59 29.11 9.24
N GLN A 104 0.75 28.94 8.22
CA GLN A 104 -0.35 27.99 8.21
C GLN A 104 0.13 26.62 7.70
N ARG A 105 -0.32 25.55 8.36
CA ARG A 105 -0.11 24.18 7.89
C ARG A 105 -1.20 23.80 6.91
N ILE A 106 -0.80 23.24 5.78
CA ILE A 106 -1.71 22.76 4.73
C ILE A 106 -1.47 21.27 4.52
N HIS A 107 -2.56 20.49 4.46
CA HIS A 107 -2.54 19.05 4.26
C HIS A 107 -3.33 18.67 3.00
N PRO A 108 -2.80 18.90 1.78
CA PRO A 108 -3.56 18.66 0.55
C PRO A 108 -3.88 17.19 0.32
N VAL A 109 -3.10 16.28 0.94
CA VAL A 109 -3.32 14.84 0.89
C VAL A 109 -3.26 14.28 2.29
N VAL A 110 -4.30 13.54 2.67
CA VAL A 110 -4.40 12.80 3.92
C VAL A 110 -4.57 11.32 3.57
N ARG A 111 -3.73 10.44 4.11
CA ARG A 111 -3.88 8.98 4.01
C ARG A 111 -4.20 8.41 5.37
N ILE A 112 -5.20 7.55 5.42
CA ILE A 112 -5.69 6.86 6.59
C ILE A 112 -5.61 5.36 6.29
N GLN A 113 -4.64 4.69 6.89
CA GLN A 113 -4.49 3.25 6.79
C GLN A 113 -5.25 2.59 7.93
N ILE A 114 -6.30 1.84 7.60
CA ILE A 114 -7.16 1.17 8.56
C ILE A 114 -6.44 -0.04 9.16
N VAL A 115 -6.47 -0.16 10.49
CA VAL A 115 -5.86 -1.26 11.23
C VAL A 115 -6.94 -2.02 12.01
N GLY A 116 -7.06 -3.32 11.76
CA GLY A 116 -8.04 -4.18 12.44
C GLY A 116 -9.47 -3.93 11.98
N ASN A 117 -10.46 -4.16 12.86
CA ASN A 117 -11.89 -3.95 12.56
C ASN A 117 -12.39 -2.67 13.25
N PRO A 118 -12.01 -1.47 12.79
CA PRO A 118 -12.36 -0.27 13.53
C PRO A 118 -13.87 0.02 13.44
N THR A 119 -14.38 0.66 14.48
CA THR A 119 -15.70 1.29 14.39
C THR A 119 -15.59 2.56 13.56
N PHE A 120 -16.70 2.96 12.96
CA PHE A 120 -16.83 4.25 12.27
C PHE A 120 -16.38 5.42 13.15
N LYS A 121 -16.82 5.39 14.41
CA LYS A 121 -16.41 6.30 15.46
C LYS A 121 -14.89 6.36 15.62
N ALA A 122 -14.22 5.22 15.73
CA ALA A 122 -12.78 5.15 15.91
C ALA A 122 -12.02 5.69 14.69
N LEU A 123 -12.47 5.37 13.47
CA LEU A 123 -11.84 5.87 12.24
C LEU A 123 -11.93 7.39 12.12
N GLY A 124 -13.10 7.97 12.39
CA GLY A 124 -13.27 9.41 12.38
C GLY A 124 -12.50 10.11 13.50
N ASP A 125 -12.43 9.52 14.70
CA ASP A 125 -11.66 10.05 15.82
C ASP A 125 -10.16 10.06 15.49
N ASP A 126 -9.62 8.98 14.93
CA ASP A 126 -8.21 8.89 14.53
C ASP A 126 -7.88 9.87 13.40
N THR A 127 -8.80 10.05 12.44
CA THR A 127 -8.65 11.04 11.37
C THR A 127 -8.58 12.45 11.95
N LEU A 128 -9.51 12.82 12.85
CA LEU A 128 -9.53 14.13 13.49
C LEU A 128 -8.28 14.37 14.33
N ARG A 129 -7.91 13.43 15.21
CA ARG A 129 -6.69 13.52 16.04
C ARG A 129 -5.46 13.74 15.20
N GLY A 130 -5.37 12.99 14.11
CA GLY A 130 -4.30 13.12 13.16
C GLY A 130 -4.21 14.53 12.56
N LEU A 131 -5.34 15.10 12.13
CA LEU A 131 -5.41 16.45 11.58
C LEU A 131 -5.04 17.52 12.61
N VAL A 132 -5.55 17.42 13.85
CA VAL A 132 -5.33 18.48 14.87
C VAL A 132 -4.05 18.32 15.69
N ARG A 133 -3.33 17.20 15.58
CA ARG A 133 -2.15 16.86 16.42
C ARG A 133 -2.39 17.12 17.91
N GLY A 134 -3.48 16.56 18.44
CA GLY A 134 -3.88 16.78 19.82
C GLY A 134 -5.09 15.93 20.23
N ARG A 135 -5.73 16.29 21.34
CA ARG A 135 -7.00 15.66 21.72
C ARG A 135 -8.04 15.97 20.64
N ALA A 136 -8.67 14.93 20.09
CA ALA A 136 -9.81 15.12 19.22
C ALA A 136 -10.88 15.96 19.94
N PRO A 137 -11.54 16.88 19.23
CA PRO A 137 -12.71 17.55 19.76
C PRO A 137 -13.74 16.53 20.23
N VAL A 138 -14.43 16.81 21.32
CA VAL A 138 -15.51 15.94 21.81
C VAL A 138 -16.72 16.10 20.91
N TRP A 139 -17.30 14.98 20.48
CA TRP A 139 -18.50 14.94 19.65
C TRP A 139 -19.51 13.94 20.20
N LYS A 140 -20.81 14.22 20.02
CA LYS A 140 -21.90 13.46 20.68
C LYS A 140 -22.50 12.39 19.77
N ASN A 141 -22.53 12.63 18.47
CA ASN A 141 -23.09 11.70 17.47
C ASN A 141 -22.30 11.72 16.14
N GLY A 142 -22.65 10.83 15.21
CA GLY A 142 -21.96 10.72 13.91
C GLY A 142 -22.12 11.93 12.98
N GLY A 143 -23.18 12.72 13.12
CA GLY A 143 -23.38 13.97 12.39
C GLY A 143 -22.38 15.05 12.85
N ASP A 144 -22.18 15.17 14.16
CA ASP A 144 -21.17 16.07 14.74
C ASP A 144 -19.76 15.73 14.24
N LEU A 145 -19.43 14.44 14.18
CA LEU A 145 -18.15 13.95 13.66
C LEU A 145 -17.95 14.32 12.18
N ALA A 146 -18.97 14.15 11.33
CA ALA A 146 -18.89 14.50 9.93
C ALA A 146 -18.70 16.02 9.73
N SER A 147 -19.37 16.84 10.54
CA SER A 147 -19.20 18.31 10.52
C SER A 147 -17.80 18.72 10.96
N LEU A 148 -17.27 18.13 12.04
CA LEU A 148 -15.90 18.38 12.49
C LEU A 148 -14.86 17.99 11.44
N LEU A 149 -15.01 16.80 10.84
CA LEU A 149 -14.14 16.37 9.74
C LEU A 149 -14.20 17.36 8.58
N ALA A 150 -15.40 17.83 8.22
CA ALA A 150 -15.57 18.83 7.17
C ALA A 150 -14.82 20.13 7.50
N THR A 151 -15.00 20.66 8.70
CA THR A 151 -14.35 21.89 9.17
C THR A 151 -12.82 21.76 9.12
N HIS A 152 -12.27 20.67 9.68
CA HIS A 152 -10.83 20.50 9.73
C HIS A 152 -10.21 20.22 8.36
N LEU A 153 -10.79 19.33 7.56
CA LEU A 153 -10.31 19.07 6.20
C LEU A 153 -10.34 20.34 5.33
N THR A 154 -11.38 21.16 5.47
CA THR A 154 -11.46 22.46 4.78
C THR A 154 -10.40 23.44 5.27
N ALA A 155 -10.22 23.55 6.60
CA ALA A 155 -9.23 24.45 7.20
C ALA A 155 -7.78 24.08 6.81
N PHE A 156 -7.49 22.79 6.65
CA PHE A 156 -6.20 22.29 6.15
C PHE A 156 -6.11 22.26 4.62
N GLN A 157 -7.12 22.77 3.91
CA GLN A 157 -7.24 22.76 2.45
C GLN A 157 -6.97 21.38 1.84
N THR A 158 -7.46 20.34 2.49
CA THR A 158 -7.32 18.97 2.01
C THR A 158 -8.06 18.80 0.70
N LYS A 159 -7.36 18.23 -0.29
CA LYS A 159 -7.90 17.96 -1.63
C LYS A 159 -8.26 16.50 -1.81
N VAL A 160 -7.42 15.60 -1.28
CA VAL A 160 -7.55 14.16 -1.42
C VAL A 160 -7.47 13.48 -0.06
N VAL A 161 -8.42 12.58 0.21
CA VAL A 161 -8.39 11.66 1.36
C VAL A 161 -8.28 10.22 0.86
N ILE A 162 -7.24 9.51 1.27
CA ILE A 162 -6.97 8.12 0.91
C ILE A 162 -7.34 7.21 2.09
N TYR A 163 -8.30 6.31 1.90
CA TYR A 163 -8.61 5.24 2.85
C TYR A 163 -8.01 3.93 2.37
N GLU A 164 -7.04 3.40 3.10
CA GLU A 164 -6.41 2.13 2.79
C GLU A 164 -6.89 1.01 3.72
N ASP A 165 -6.96 -0.20 3.16
CA ASP A 165 -7.51 -1.39 3.77
C ASP A 165 -8.99 -1.23 4.16
N ILE A 166 -9.76 -0.54 3.30
CA ILE A 166 -11.17 -0.26 3.55
C ILE A 166 -12.05 -1.52 3.58
N GLN A 167 -11.58 -2.65 3.02
CA GLN A 167 -12.25 -3.94 3.17
C GLN A 167 -12.40 -4.37 4.64
N GLU A 168 -11.58 -3.86 5.55
CA GLU A 168 -11.73 -4.12 6.97
C GLU A 168 -13.05 -3.55 7.52
N LEU A 169 -13.53 -2.43 6.96
CA LEU A 169 -14.87 -1.92 7.27
C LEU A 169 -15.97 -2.82 6.70
N ALA A 170 -15.70 -3.49 5.57
CA ALA A 170 -16.64 -4.41 4.94
C ALA A 170 -16.82 -5.73 5.70
N LYS A 171 -15.85 -6.12 6.54
CA LYS A 171 -15.97 -7.27 7.44
C LYS A 171 -17.02 -7.04 8.52
N VAL A 172 -17.37 -5.79 8.79
CA VAL A 172 -18.40 -5.42 9.75
C VAL A 172 -19.79 -5.60 9.13
N LYS A 173 -20.68 -6.32 9.83
CA LYS A 173 -22.03 -6.64 9.34
C LYS A 173 -23.05 -5.55 9.73
N GLY A 174 -24.15 -5.47 8.97
CA GLY A 174 -25.32 -4.67 9.30
C GLY A 174 -25.12 -3.16 9.21
N ALA A 175 -25.72 -2.40 10.13
CA ALA A 175 -25.77 -0.93 10.11
C ALA A 175 -24.40 -0.25 9.97
N ARG A 176 -23.35 -0.85 10.53
CA ARG A 176 -21.98 -0.29 10.51
C ARG A 176 -21.34 -0.26 9.11
N LYS A 177 -21.71 -1.18 8.22
CA LYS A 177 -21.26 -1.13 6.81
C LYS A 177 -21.82 0.12 6.11
N ASN A 178 -23.07 0.47 6.42
CA ASN A 178 -23.72 1.64 5.84
C ASN A 178 -23.11 2.95 6.36
N GLU A 179 -22.69 3.00 7.62
CA GLU A 179 -22.02 4.19 8.19
C GLU A 179 -20.75 4.57 7.43
N ALA A 180 -19.92 3.58 7.07
CA ALA A 180 -18.71 3.82 6.28
C ALA A 180 -19.03 4.41 4.90
N VAL A 181 -20.00 3.83 4.19
CA VAL A 181 -20.46 4.32 2.88
C VAL A 181 -21.00 5.75 2.97
N VAL A 182 -21.79 6.04 4.01
CA VAL A 182 -22.33 7.37 4.28
C VAL A 182 -21.21 8.40 4.49
N LEU A 183 -20.13 8.05 5.18
CA LEU A 183 -18.99 8.95 5.34
C LEU A 183 -18.30 9.26 4.03
N LEU A 184 -17.96 8.24 3.23
CA LEU A 184 -17.29 8.47 1.95
C LEU A 184 -18.12 9.40 1.07
N ARG A 185 -19.44 9.20 1.07
CA ARG A 185 -20.40 10.07 0.38
C ARG A 185 -20.42 11.49 0.97
N ASN A 186 -20.40 11.65 2.28
CA ASN A 186 -20.40 12.96 2.94
C ASN A 186 -19.08 13.72 2.69
N LEU A 187 -17.93 13.04 2.69
CA LEU A 187 -16.65 13.62 2.30
C LEU A 187 -16.70 14.19 0.88
N CYS A 188 -17.30 13.46 -0.06
CA CYS A 188 -17.47 13.91 -1.43
C CYS A 188 -18.48 15.06 -1.57
N LYS A 189 -19.68 14.93 -0.98
CA LYS A 189 -20.80 15.86 -1.20
C LYS A 189 -20.72 17.12 -0.34
N VAL A 190 -20.32 16.99 0.93
CA VAL A 190 -20.32 18.08 1.92
C VAL A 190 -18.96 18.75 1.98
N VAL A 191 -17.90 17.96 2.16
CA VAL A 191 -16.53 18.49 2.29
C VAL A 191 -15.92 18.83 0.93
N ARG A 192 -16.44 18.20 -0.14
CA ARG A 192 -15.99 18.37 -1.54
C ARG A 192 -14.53 17.96 -1.77
N VAL A 193 -14.06 16.98 -0.99
CA VAL A 193 -12.77 16.34 -1.21
C VAL A 193 -12.91 15.15 -2.13
N GLU A 194 -11.84 14.85 -2.84
CA GLU A 194 -11.70 13.63 -3.62
C GLU A 194 -11.33 12.49 -2.68
N VAL A 195 -12.01 11.36 -2.80
CA VAL A 195 -11.82 10.21 -1.93
C VAL A 195 -11.19 9.08 -2.73
N VAL A 196 -10.05 8.59 -2.27
CA VAL A 196 -9.41 7.41 -2.85
C VAL A 196 -9.60 6.25 -1.87
N VAL A 197 -10.17 5.15 -2.33
CA VAL A 197 -10.33 3.94 -1.53
C VAL A 197 -9.42 2.85 -2.06
N VAL A 198 -8.68 2.21 -1.16
CA VAL A 198 -7.66 1.23 -1.48
C VAL A 198 -7.95 -0.05 -0.73
N GLY A 199 -8.09 -1.15 -1.45
CA GLY A 199 -8.47 -2.41 -0.81
C GLY A 199 -8.53 -3.61 -1.74
N THR A 200 -9.23 -4.64 -1.31
CA THR A 200 -9.57 -5.81 -2.14
C THR A 200 -10.74 -5.51 -3.07
N GLU A 201 -11.00 -6.37 -4.05
CA GLU A 201 -12.13 -6.20 -4.99
C GLU A 201 -13.49 -6.11 -4.31
N GLY A 202 -13.68 -6.76 -3.14
CA GLY A 202 -14.89 -6.64 -2.34
C GLY A 202 -15.18 -5.20 -1.85
N THR A 203 -14.20 -4.31 -1.88
CA THR A 203 -14.39 -2.88 -1.64
C THR A 203 -15.39 -2.28 -2.63
N LEU A 204 -15.33 -2.70 -3.90
CA LEU A 204 -16.21 -2.15 -4.94
C LEU A 204 -17.67 -2.51 -4.68
N GLU A 205 -17.94 -3.72 -4.22
CA GLU A 205 -19.29 -4.16 -3.83
C GLU A 205 -19.86 -3.29 -2.70
N VAL A 206 -19.02 -2.88 -1.74
CA VAL A 206 -19.43 -1.98 -0.65
C VAL A 206 -19.81 -0.61 -1.21
N LEU A 207 -18.99 -0.03 -2.08
CA LEU A 207 -19.27 1.27 -2.71
C LEU A 207 -20.53 1.23 -3.59
N GLN A 208 -20.76 0.10 -4.26
CA GLN A 208 -21.88 -0.09 -5.18
C GLN A 208 -23.17 -0.51 -4.47
N SER A 209 -23.12 -0.85 -3.18
CA SER A 209 -24.30 -1.27 -2.43
C SER A 209 -25.33 -0.14 -2.20
N GLU A 210 -24.95 1.12 -2.41
CA GLU A 210 -25.81 2.28 -2.23
C GLU A 210 -25.81 3.15 -3.50
N ASN A 211 -27.01 3.47 -4.02
CA ASN A 211 -27.17 4.12 -5.33
C ASN A 211 -26.52 5.50 -5.42
N GLU A 212 -26.56 6.32 -4.37
CA GLU A 212 -25.93 7.63 -4.40
C GLU A 212 -24.40 7.53 -4.40
N THR A 213 -23.84 6.63 -3.58
CA THR A 213 -22.39 6.40 -3.51
C THR A 213 -21.87 5.82 -4.82
N ARG A 214 -22.61 4.91 -5.44
CA ARG A 214 -22.28 4.35 -6.76
C ARG A 214 -22.09 5.45 -7.82
N LYS A 215 -22.93 6.50 -7.80
CA LYS A 215 -22.84 7.64 -8.73
C LYS A 215 -21.63 8.54 -8.49
N LEU A 216 -20.98 8.43 -7.33
CA LEU A 216 -19.77 9.19 -7.00
C LEU A 216 -18.48 8.49 -7.46
N VAL A 217 -18.53 7.18 -7.77
CA VAL A 217 -17.36 6.44 -8.24
C VAL A 217 -16.98 6.91 -9.64
N ALA A 218 -15.86 7.61 -9.78
CA ALA A 218 -15.38 8.16 -11.05
C ALA A 218 -14.41 7.19 -11.75
N THR A 219 -13.50 6.57 -11.01
CA THR A 219 -12.54 5.63 -11.58
C THR A 219 -12.38 4.41 -10.68
N ASN A 220 -12.08 3.28 -11.30
CA ASN A 220 -11.59 2.10 -10.61
C ASN A 220 -10.38 1.53 -11.35
N VAL A 221 -9.37 1.10 -10.60
CA VAL A 221 -8.16 0.48 -11.12
C VAL A 221 -7.93 -0.79 -10.33
N THR A 222 -8.00 -1.93 -11.01
CA THR A 222 -7.67 -3.23 -10.41
C THR A 222 -6.23 -3.63 -10.76
N ILE A 223 -5.47 -3.92 -9.72
CA ILE A 223 -4.09 -4.40 -9.75
C ILE A 223 -4.12 -5.89 -9.47
N ARG A 224 -3.71 -6.66 -10.47
CA ARG A 224 -3.63 -8.11 -10.40
C ARG A 224 -2.19 -8.52 -10.08
N PRO A 225 -1.97 -9.70 -9.47
CA PRO A 225 -0.67 -10.34 -9.51
C PRO A 225 -0.16 -10.44 -10.95
N PHE A 226 1.16 -10.44 -11.12
CA PHE A 226 1.75 -10.58 -12.44
C PHE A 226 1.39 -11.93 -13.08
N SER A 227 1.09 -11.89 -14.36
CA SER A 227 0.92 -13.10 -15.17
C SER A 227 2.21 -13.93 -15.17
N ARG A 228 2.04 -15.24 -15.40
CA ARG A 228 3.17 -16.15 -15.61
C ARG A 228 4.06 -15.60 -16.73
N PRO A 229 5.39 -15.58 -16.56
CA PRO A 229 6.26 -15.06 -17.60
C PRO A 229 6.15 -15.92 -18.86
N ASP A 230 6.07 -15.26 -20.02
CA ASP A 230 6.09 -15.89 -21.34
C ASP A 230 7.37 -15.46 -22.06
N PHE A 231 8.32 -16.39 -22.14
CA PHE A 231 9.62 -16.16 -22.77
C PHE A 231 9.59 -16.38 -24.29
N LYS A 232 8.45 -16.77 -24.86
CA LYS A 232 8.30 -16.91 -26.32
C LYS A 232 8.07 -15.57 -27.02
N ASN A 233 7.64 -14.55 -26.29
CA ASN A 233 7.42 -13.20 -26.83
C ASN A 233 8.71 -12.39 -26.82
N GLU A 234 8.88 -11.53 -27.83
CA GLU A 234 10.05 -10.65 -27.96
C GLU A 234 10.17 -9.63 -26.80
N LYS A 235 9.05 -9.22 -26.21
CA LYS A 235 9.02 -8.28 -25.09
C LYS A 235 8.82 -9.01 -23.77
N PRO A 236 9.73 -8.84 -22.79
CA PRO A 236 9.56 -9.44 -21.47
C PRO A 236 8.30 -8.89 -20.80
N GLY A 237 7.49 -9.78 -20.21
CA GLY A 237 6.33 -9.38 -19.43
C GLY A 237 6.68 -8.58 -18.17
N GLU A 238 5.67 -7.98 -17.50
CA GLU A 238 5.88 -7.18 -16.28
C GLU A 238 6.62 -7.95 -15.18
N PHE A 239 6.37 -9.25 -15.05
CA PHE A 239 7.04 -10.10 -14.07
C PHE A 239 8.57 -10.13 -14.24
N VAL A 240 9.03 -10.39 -15.46
CA VAL A 240 10.45 -10.45 -15.79
C VAL A 240 11.06 -9.06 -15.68
N THR A 241 10.36 -8.03 -16.16
CA THR A 241 10.78 -6.63 -16.00
C THR A 241 11.00 -6.26 -14.53
N PHE A 242 10.09 -6.68 -13.65
CA PHE A 242 10.22 -6.50 -12.21
C PHE A 242 11.45 -7.22 -11.65
N LEU A 243 11.67 -8.48 -12.02
CA LEU A 243 12.82 -9.27 -11.58
C LEU A 243 14.15 -8.67 -12.06
N THR A 244 14.23 -8.21 -13.32
CA THR A 244 15.41 -7.53 -13.86
C THR A 244 15.72 -6.26 -13.09
N LYS A 245 14.70 -5.45 -12.74
CA LYS A 245 14.87 -4.25 -11.92
C LYS A 245 15.23 -4.58 -10.46
N LEU A 246 14.69 -5.67 -9.92
CA LEU A 246 15.01 -6.12 -8.56
C LEU A 246 16.45 -6.62 -8.48
N ARG A 247 16.92 -7.34 -9.51
CA ARG A 247 18.28 -7.87 -9.62
C ARG A 247 19.34 -6.79 -9.46
N THR A 248 19.13 -5.61 -10.05
CA THR A 248 20.09 -4.50 -9.96
C THR A 248 20.13 -3.84 -8.58
N GLN A 249 19.17 -4.14 -7.71
CA GLN A 249 19.11 -3.60 -6.36
C GLN A 249 19.67 -4.57 -5.31
N LEU A 250 19.81 -5.85 -5.64
CA LEU A 250 20.31 -6.85 -4.71
C LEU A 250 21.78 -6.58 -4.33
N PRO A 251 22.15 -6.65 -3.04
CA PRO A 251 23.49 -6.33 -2.55
C PRO A 251 24.45 -7.53 -2.68
N ASN A 252 24.35 -8.27 -3.79
CA ASN A 252 25.15 -9.46 -4.03
C ASN A 252 26.41 -9.13 -4.86
N PRO A 253 27.58 -9.70 -4.52
CA PRO A 253 28.79 -9.52 -5.33
C PRO A 253 28.65 -9.98 -6.79
N LYS A 254 27.90 -11.05 -7.03
CA LYS A 254 27.60 -11.60 -8.35
C LYS A 254 26.14 -11.30 -8.72
N LEU A 255 25.91 -10.97 -9.99
CA LEU A 255 24.56 -10.81 -10.54
C LEU A 255 23.75 -12.10 -10.35
N SER A 256 22.60 -11.95 -9.70
CA SER A 256 21.65 -13.02 -9.42
C SER A 256 20.82 -13.36 -10.68
N PRO A 257 20.76 -14.62 -11.15
CA PRO A 257 20.04 -15.01 -12.37
C PRO A 257 18.51 -15.06 -12.19
N ILE A 258 17.94 -14.22 -11.32
CA ILE A 258 16.52 -14.30 -10.91
C ILE A 258 15.53 -13.98 -12.03
N ASP A 259 15.98 -13.28 -13.07
CA ASP A 259 15.20 -12.92 -14.26
C ASP A 259 15.39 -13.89 -15.44
N GLU A 260 16.21 -14.94 -15.28
CA GLU A 260 16.36 -15.99 -16.29
C GLU A 260 15.15 -16.95 -16.31
N GLU A 261 14.82 -17.49 -17.49
CA GLU A 261 13.58 -18.22 -17.76
C GLU A 261 13.20 -19.26 -16.69
N LYS A 262 14.11 -20.19 -16.40
CA LYS A 262 13.84 -21.28 -15.45
C LYS A 262 13.60 -20.76 -14.04
N LEU A 263 14.41 -19.81 -13.57
CA LEU A 263 14.32 -19.31 -12.20
C LEU A 263 13.15 -18.34 -12.03
N ALA A 264 12.87 -17.52 -13.03
CA ALA A 264 11.68 -16.68 -13.09
C ALA A 264 10.40 -17.51 -13.05
N ASP A 265 10.31 -18.62 -13.81
CA ASP A 265 9.13 -19.52 -13.74
C ASP A 265 8.96 -20.11 -12.33
N MET A 266 10.04 -20.54 -11.67
CA MET A 266 10.00 -21.05 -10.29
C MET A 266 9.55 -19.98 -9.29
N LEU A 267 10.09 -18.76 -9.39
CA LEU A 267 9.70 -17.62 -8.57
C LEU A 267 8.23 -17.25 -8.77
N TRP A 268 7.76 -17.31 -10.01
CA TRP A 268 6.35 -17.10 -10.31
C TRP A 268 5.48 -18.19 -9.68
N ARG A 269 5.87 -19.47 -9.78
CA ARG A 269 5.12 -20.59 -9.16
C ARG A 269 5.03 -20.46 -7.65
N TYR A 270 6.10 -20.01 -7.00
CA TYR A 270 6.17 -19.75 -5.56
C TYR A 270 5.22 -18.60 -5.15
N SER A 271 5.33 -17.46 -5.82
CA SER A 271 4.64 -16.22 -5.44
C SER A 271 3.26 -16.04 -6.06
N LYS A 272 2.93 -16.83 -7.08
CA LYS A 272 1.79 -16.60 -7.99
C LYS A 272 1.76 -15.18 -8.56
N GLY A 273 2.94 -14.58 -8.79
CA GLY A 273 3.08 -13.22 -9.32
C GLY A 273 2.86 -12.09 -8.30
N VAL A 274 2.78 -12.40 -7.00
CA VAL A 274 2.61 -11.39 -5.93
C VAL A 274 3.96 -10.74 -5.59
N ILE A 275 4.03 -9.41 -5.73
CA ILE A 275 5.26 -8.61 -5.60
C ILE A 275 5.87 -8.75 -4.20
N GLY A 276 5.06 -8.60 -3.15
CA GLY A 276 5.55 -8.64 -1.77
C GLY A 276 6.12 -10.00 -1.38
N ASP A 277 5.54 -11.10 -1.88
CA ASP A 277 6.03 -12.45 -1.61
C ASP A 277 7.43 -12.66 -2.21
N ILE A 278 7.66 -12.13 -3.42
CA ILE A 278 8.99 -12.15 -4.04
C ILE A 278 9.96 -11.27 -3.27
N LYS A 279 9.58 -10.03 -2.93
CA LYS A 279 10.45 -9.14 -2.17
C LYS A 279 10.85 -9.75 -0.83
N HIS A 280 9.90 -10.33 -0.09
CA HIS A 280 10.18 -11.01 1.17
C HIS A 280 11.10 -12.21 0.98
N LEU A 281 10.85 -13.06 -0.03
CA LEU A 281 11.73 -14.19 -0.34
C LEU A 281 13.14 -13.72 -0.70
N MET A 282 13.28 -12.71 -1.57
CA MET A 282 14.57 -12.18 -1.99
C MET A 282 15.35 -11.58 -0.83
N LEU A 283 14.71 -10.81 0.05
CA LEU A 283 15.35 -10.25 1.24
C LEU A 283 15.88 -11.36 2.15
N ALA A 284 15.03 -12.35 2.45
CA ALA A 284 15.38 -13.44 3.35
C ALA A 284 16.44 -14.39 2.76
N ALA A 285 16.38 -14.64 1.45
CA ALA A 285 17.40 -15.39 0.72
C ALA A 285 18.72 -14.62 0.62
N THR A 286 18.68 -13.29 0.47
CA THR A 286 19.87 -12.43 0.48
C THR A 286 20.60 -12.51 1.80
N ASP A 287 19.89 -12.39 2.91
CA ASP A 287 20.46 -12.57 4.25
C ASP A 287 21.12 -13.95 4.42
N THR A 288 20.42 -15.00 3.96
CA THR A 288 20.96 -16.38 4.02
C THR A 288 22.20 -16.57 3.14
N ALA A 289 22.22 -15.96 1.96
CA ALA A 289 23.34 -16.03 1.02
C ALA A 289 24.57 -15.33 1.60
N LEU A 290 24.40 -14.12 2.16
CA LEU A 290 25.48 -13.38 2.81
C LEU A 290 26.06 -14.16 4.00
N GLN A 291 25.21 -14.72 4.86
CA GLN A 291 25.65 -15.56 6.00
C GLN A 291 26.36 -16.84 5.55
N SER A 292 26.02 -17.36 4.36
CA SER A 292 26.58 -18.59 3.81
C SER A 292 27.77 -18.38 2.87
N GLY A 293 28.21 -17.14 2.65
CA GLY A 293 29.25 -16.81 1.67
C GLY A 293 28.85 -17.07 0.21
N ILE A 294 27.55 -17.15 -0.10
CA ILE A 294 27.04 -17.34 -1.46
C ILE A 294 27.03 -15.98 -2.17
N SER A 295 27.72 -15.89 -3.30
CA SER A 295 27.96 -14.62 -4.01
C SER A 295 26.74 -14.03 -4.72
N GLY A 296 25.65 -14.78 -4.89
CA GLY A 296 24.46 -14.36 -5.64
C GLY A 296 23.20 -15.17 -5.27
N ILE A 297 22.03 -14.69 -5.67
CA ILE A 297 20.75 -15.37 -5.44
C ILE A 297 20.38 -16.18 -6.66
N ASP A 298 20.74 -17.45 -6.62
CA ASP A 298 20.35 -18.46 -7.61
C ASP A 298 19.36 -19.47 -6.99
N ARG A 299 19.06 -20.52 -7.76
CA ARG A 299 18.20 -21.62 -7.33
C ARG A 299 18.69 -22.26 -6.02
N THR A 300 20.00 -22.46 -5.90
CA THR A 300 20.62 -23.12 -4.74
C THR A 300 20.47 -22.26 -3.48
N ALA A 301 20.69 -20.95 -3.59
CA ALA A 301 20.50 -20.01 -2.49
C ALA A 301 19.04 -20.01 -2.00
N LEU A 302 18.07 -19.99 -2.92
CA LEU A 302 16.64 -20.01 -2.60
C LEU A 302 16.22 -21.34 -1.97
N ARG A 303 16.68 -22.46 -2.52
CA ARG A 303 16.44 -23.80 -1.97
C ARG A 303 16.92 -23.88 -0.53
N LYS A 304 18.20 -23.52 -0.30
CA LYS A 304 18.85 -23.53 1.02
C LYS A 304 18.11 -22.64 2.02
N HIS A 305 17.66 -21.46 1.60
CA HIS A 305 16.87 -20.57 2.46
C HIS A 305 15.57 -21.25 2.92
N LEU A 306 14.80 -21.84 2.00
CA LEU A 306 13.54 -22.50 2.33
C LEU A 306 13.73 -23.76 3.20
N GLU A 307 14.79 -24.53 2.98
CA GLU A 307 15.14 -25.67 3.82
C GLU A 307 15.47 -25.23 5.25
N LEU A 308 16.37 -24.24 5.40
CA LEU A 308 16.84 -23.78 6.71
C LEU A 308 15.79 -23.01 7.51
N LYS A 309 14.96 -22.19 6.85
CA LYS A 309 14.08 -21.23 7.54
C LYS A 309 12.61 -21.59 7.49
N LYS A 310 12.20 -22.45 6.55
CA LYS A 310 10.81 -22.88 6.39
C LYS A 310 10.63 -24.39 6.51
N SER A 311 11.71 -25.14 6.71
CA SER A 311 11.69 -26.61 6.81
C SER A 311 10.99 -27.26 5.60
N LEU A 312 11.11 -26.63 4.43
CA LEU A 312 10.59 -27.16 3.17
C LEU A 312 11.68 -27.96 2.48
N PHE A 313 11.55 -29.28 2.50
CA PHE A 313 12.51 -30.23 1.94
C PHE A 313 11.94 -30.97 0.72
N GLY A 314 12.83 -31.46 -0.15
CA GLY A 314 12.47 -32.28 -1.29
C GLY A 314 11.39 -31.64 -2.16
N LYS A 315 10.40 -32.44 -2.56
CA LYS A 315 9.30 -32.02 -3.46
C LYS A 315 8.41 -30.89 -2.91
N ALA A 316 8.44 -30.61 -1.60
CA ALA A 316 7.72 -29.48 -1.02
C ALA A 316 8.42 -28.13 -1.29
N ASN A 317 9.70 -28.16 -1.64
CA ASN A 317 10.48 -26.98 -1.98
C ASN A 317 10.37 -26.71 -3.50
N PRO A 318 9.79 -25.56 -3.93
CA PRO A 318 9.58 -25.29 -5.35
C PRO A 318 10.87 -25.05 -6.15
N PHE A 319 12.02 -24.95 -5.47
CA PHE A 319 13.34 -24.82 -6.09
C PHE A 319 14.11 -26.15 -6.12
N TYR A 320 13.52 -27.24 -5.61
CA TYR A 320 14.07 -28.59 -5.70
C TYR A 320 13.83 -29.18 -7.09
N LEU A 321 14.86 -29.78 -7.69
CA LEU A 321 14.77 -30.49 -8.97
C LEU A 321 15.04 -31.99 -8.78
N PRO A 322 14.46 -32.86 -9.61
CA PRO A 322 14.85 -34.27 -9.66
C PRO A 322 16.37 -34.40 -9.91
N GLY A 323 17.07 -35.15 -9.06
CA GLY A 323 18.54 -35.30 -9.11
C GLY A 323 19.31 -34.40 -8.14
N ASP A 324 18.62 -33.62 -7.30
CA ASP A 324 19.22 -32.86 -6.18
C ASP A 324 19.51 -33.71 -4.92
N GLU A 325 19.35 -35.04 -4.99
CA GLU A 325 19.60 -35.99 -3.89
C GLU A 325 21.07 -36.07 -3.47
#